data_AF-A0A3C1B694-F1
#
_entry.id   AF-A0A3C1B694-F1
#
_cell.length_a   1.000
_cell.length_b   1.000
_cell.length_c   1.000
_cell.angle_alpha   90.00
_cell.angle_beta   90.00
_cell.angle_gamma   90.00
#
_symmetry.space_group_name_H-M   'P 1'
#
loop_
_entity.id
_entity.type
_entity.pdbx_description
1 polymer ?
#
loop_
_entity_poly.entity_id
_entity_poly.type
_entity_poly.pdbx_seq_one_letter_code
_entity_poly.pdbx_strand_id
1 'polypeptide(L)'
;GSNLMFFFFSDWEELLEVPNLDKLVPNLLSLVAQLAAAEANQYRLFRFEKSGGIKACFVFLRMDAVLSELPAETLCLTQVVQSILLWSDHAFLSQSPLAILPGGRAVLRPEIGNLIRASYDPTLPELAEDKSHALRVSSRLSQMSVQ
;
A
#
# COMPACT_ATOMS: atom_id res chain seq x y z
N GLY A 1 9.92 -2.76 -11.70
CA GLY A 1 8.94 -3.44 -12.57
C GLY A 1 7.67 -2.61 -12.63
N SER A 2 6.97 -2.60 -13.75
CA SER A 2 5.76 -1.80 -14.02
C SER A 2 4.49 -2.31 -13.30
N ASN A 3 4.64 -3.02 -12.18
CA ASN A 3 3.54 -3.72 -11.49
C ASN A 3 2.90 -2.90 -10.38
N LEU A 4 3.43 -1.70 -10.12
CA LEU A 4 2.82 -0.69 -9.26
C LEU A 4 2.39 0.48 -10.15
N MET A 5 1.10 0.72 -10.26
CA MET A 5 0.51 1.77 -11.10
C MET A 5 -0.24 2.77 -10.23
N PHE A 6 -0.07 4.06 -10.53
CA PHE A 6 -0.75 5.14 -9.83
C PHE A 6 -1.73 5.85 -10.77
N PHE A 7 -2.92 6.11 -10.26
CA PHE A 7 -3.97 6.89 -10.90
C PHE A 7 -4.29 8.08 -9.99
N PHE A 8 -4.14 9.28 -10.52
CA PHE A 8 -4.50 10.53 -9.86
C PHE A 8 -5.63 11.17 -10.66
N PHE A 9 -6.70 11.56 -9.98
CA PHE A 9 -7.91 12.12 -10.60
C PHE A 9 -8.65 12.97 -9.55
N SER A 10 -9.65 13.75 -9.97
CA SER A 10 -10.38 14.66 -9.07
C SER A 10 -11.66 14.02 -8.53
N ASP A 11 -12.32 13.19 -9.36
CA ASP A 11 -13.56 12.50 -9.01
C ASP A 11 -13.51 11.00 -9.36
N TRP A 12 -14.10 10.15 -8.51
CA TRP A 12 -14.21 8.72 -8.78
C TRP A 12 -14.99 8.42 -10.07
N GLU A 13 -15.93 9.28 -10.46
CA GLU A 13 -16.69 9.10 -11.69
C GLU A 13 -15.81 9.16 -12.96
N GLU A 14 -14.68 9.90 -12.93
CA GLU A 14 -13.72 9.96 -14.05
C GLU A 14 -13.19 8.57 -14.43
N LEU A 15 -13.10 7.64 -13.46
CA LEU A 15 -12.62 6.28 -13.72
C LEU A 15 -13.54 5.51 -14.68
N LEU A 16 -14.84 5.83 -14.73
CA LEU A 16 -15.80 5.18 -15.63
C LEU A 16 -15.58 5.60 -17.09
N GLU A 17 -14.95 6.75 -17.32
CA GLU A 17 -14.63 7.26 -18.66
C GLU A 17 -13.31 6.71 -19.20
N VAL A 18 -12.46 6.12 -18.33
CA VAL A 18 -11.16 5.57 -18.73
C VAL A 18 -11.34 4.30 -19.56
N PRO A 19 -10.91 4.30 -20.83
CA PRO A 19 -11.12 3.14 -21.71
C PRO A 19 -10.45 1.88 -21.16
N ASN A 20 -11.21 0.78 -21.09
CA ASN A 20 -10.76 -0.55 -20.66
C ASN A 20 -10.34 -0.65 -19.18
N LEU A 21 -10.61 0.35 -18.33
CA LEU A 21 -10.26 0.27 -16.91
C LEU A 21 -11.03 -0.84 -16.17
N ASP A 22 -12.24 -1.15 -16.63
CA ASP A 22 -13.06 -2.28 -16.18
C ASP A 22 -12.37 -3.65 -16.34
N LYS A 23 -11.46 -3.79 -17.32
CA LYS A 23 -10.63 -5.00 -17.48
C LYS A 23 -9.52 -5.08 -16.42
N LEU A 24 -9.13 -3.95 -15.84
CA LEU A 24 -8.17 -3.89 -14.74
C LEU A 24 -8.87 -4.04 -13.38
N VAL A 25 -10.02 -3.40 -13.22
CA VAL A 25 -10.79 -3.31 -11.99
C VAL A 25 -12.15 -3.98 -12.18
N PRO A 26 -12.32 -5.24 -11.72
CA PRO A 26 -13.60 -5.94 -11.82
C PRO A 26 -14.70 -5.17 -11.08
N ASN A 27 -15.91 -5.16 -11.64
CA ASN A 27 -17.09 -4.48 -11.07
C ASN A 27 -16.87 -2.96 -10.84
N LEU A 28 -16.07 -2.30 -11.69
CA LEU A 28 -15.68 -0.90 -11.57
C LEU A 28 -16.86 0.04 -11.24
N LEU A 29 -17.99 -0.09 -11.92
CA LEU A 29 -19.19 0.74 -11.67
C LEU A 29 -19.67 0.67 -10.22
N SER A 30 -19.79 -0.55 -9.68
CA SER A 30 -20.25 -0.75 -8.30
C SER A 30 -19.20 -0.27 -7.29
N LEU A 31 -17.92 -0.49 -7.59
CA LEU A 31 -16.81 -0.03 -6.75
C LEU A 31 -16.76 1.50 -6.67
N VAL A 32 -16.86 2.21 -7.81
CA VAL A 32 -16.89 3.67 -7.87
C VAL A 32 -18.04 4.23 -7.01
N ALA A 33 -19.25 3.66 -7.14
CA ALA A 33 -20.39 4.06 -6.33
C ALA A 33 -20.13 3.87 -4.81
N GLN A 34 -19.50 2.76 -4.41
CA GLN A 34 -19.16 2.51 -3.01
C GLN A 34 -18.09 3.50 -2.48
N LEU A 35 -17.04 3.76 -3.26
CA LEU A 35 -15.96 4.66 -2.87
C LEU A 35 -16.43 6.12 -2.77
N ALA A 36 -17.28 6.55 -3.71
CA ALA A 36 -17.91 7.86 -3.67
C ALA A 36 -18.83 8.01 -2.44
N ALA A 37 -19.69 7.02 -2.16
CA ALA A 37 -20.58 7.04 -1.01
C ALA A 37 -19.85 7.00 0.34
N ALA A 38 -18.67 6.37 0.39
CA ALA A 38 -17.81 6.34 1.57
C ALA A 38 -16.92 7.59 1.71
N GLU A 39 -17.01 8.54 0.77
CA GLU A 39 -16.12 9.71 0.66
C GLU A 39 -14.62 9.34 0.66
N ALA A 40 -14.29 8.13 0.22
CA ALA A 40 -12.92 7.65 0.22
C ALA A 40 -12.07 8.51 -0.73
N ASN A 41 -10.82 8.79 -0.36
CA ASN A 41 -9.88 9.49 -1.23
C ASN A 41 -8.73 8.61 -1.73
N GLN A 42 -8.68 7.36 -1.25
CA GLN A 42 -7.64 6.40 -1.57
C GLN A 42 -8.27 5.01 -1.72
N TYR A 43 -7.84 4.28 -2.75
CA TYR A 43 -8.17 2.87 -2.92
C TYR A 43 -6.97 2.11 -3.51
N ARG A 44 -6.74 0.89 -3.03
CA ARG A 44 -5.68 0.02 -3.53
C ARG A 44 -6.25 -1.32 -3.94
N LEU A 45 -5.98 -1.71 -5.17
CA LEU A 45 -6.35 -3.02 -5.71
C LEU A 45 -5.10 -3.88 -5.88
N PHE A 46 -5.09 -5.04 -5.25
CA PHE A 46 -4.02 -6.03 -5.40
C PHE A 46 -4.45 -7.17 -6.31
N ARG A 47 -3.54 -7.60 -7.18
CA ARG A 47 -3.61 -8.87 -7.90
C ARG A 47 -2.55 -9.79 -7.35
N PHE A 48 -2.88 -11.07 -7.25
CA PHE A 48 -2.01 -12.08 -6.67
C PHE A 48 -1.65 -13.16 -7.70
N GLU A 49 -0.46 -13.73 -7.56
CA GLU A 49 -0.12 -14.99 -8.21
C GLU A 49 -0.84 -16.15 -7.50
N LYS A 50 -0.82 -17.34 -8.13
CA LYS A 50 -1.41 -18.56 -7.54
C LYS A 50 -0.79 -18.95 -6.19
N SER A 51 0.47 -18.58 -5.97
CA SER A 51 1.22 -18.78 -4.72
C SER A 51 0.84 -17.80 -3.60
N GLY A 52 0.01 -16.80 -3.89
CA GLY A 52 -0.41 -15.77 -2.94
C GLY A 52 0.48 -14.52 -2.91
N GLY A 53 1.63 -14.52 -3.60
CA GLY A 53 2.47 -13.35 -3.74
C GLY A 53 1.79 -12.20 -4.51
N ILE A 54 2.11 -10.96 -4.14
CA ILE A 54 1.61 -9.76 -4.83
C ILE A 54 2.19 -9.71 -6.26
N LYS A 55 1.31 -9.82 -7.25
CA LYS A 55 1.65 -9.73 -8.68
C LYS A 55 1.68 -8.28 -9.15
N ALA A 56 0.66 -7.52 -8.78
CA ALA A 56 0.50 -6.11 -9.14
C ALA A 56 -0.35 -5.37 -8.12
N CYS A 57 -0.12 -4.07 -7.99
CA CYS A 57 -0.90 -3.15 -7.17
C CYS A 57 -1.28 -1.92 -8.00
N PHE A 58 -2.55 -1.53 -7.93
CA PHE A 58 -3.09 -0.33 -8.57
C PHE A 58 -3.55 0.61 -7.46
N VAL A 59 -2.95 1.80 -7.43
CA VAL A 59 -3.23 2.84 -6.43
C VAL A 59 -4.07 3.92 -7.08
N PHE A 60 -5.25 4.16 -6.55
CA PHE A 60 -6.19 5.18 -7.00
C PHE A 60 -6.27 6.28 -5.94
N LEU A 61 -5.96 7.51 -6.33
CA LEU A 61 -5.92 8.69 -5.47
C LEU A 61 -6.86 9.74 -6.03
N ARG A 62 -7.98 9.96 -5.32
CA ARG A 62 -8.88 11.09 -5.58
C ARG A 62 -8.32 12.31 -4.87
N MET A 63 -7.73 13.23 -5.62
CA MET A 63 -7.02 14.41 -5.10
C MET A 63 -7.99 15.45 -4.52
N ASP A 64 -8.42 15.22 -3.28
CA ASP A 64 -9.17 16.20 -2.49
C ASP A 64 -8.25 17.24 -1.83
N ALA A 65 -8.83 18.16 -1.07
CA ALA A 65 -8.09 19.20 -0.36
C ALA A 65 -7.05 18.63 0.61
N VAL A 66 -7.38 17.54 1.30
CA VAL A 66 -6.50 16.91 2.30
C VAL A 66 -5.29 16.28 1.64
N LEU A 67 -5.47 15.52 0.56
CA LEU A 67 -4.34 14.92 -0.17
C LEU A 67 -3.50 15.98 -0.88
N SER A 68 -4.11 17.08 -1.33
CA SER A 68 -3.42 18.16 -2.02
C SER A 68 -2.51 18.99 -1.11
N GLU A 69 -2.74 18.98 0.20
CA GLU A 69 -1.85 19.59 1.20
C GLU A 69 -0.58 18.77 1.44
N LEU A 70 -0.58 17.48 1.10
CA LEU A 70 0.58 16.61 1.31
C LEU A 70 1.63 16.82 0.21
N PRO A 71 2.92 16.91 0.55
CA PRO A 71 3.98 16.86 -0.45
C PRO A 71 3.87 15.58 -1.29
N ALA A 72 4.03 15.70 -2.60
CA ALA A 72 3.92 14.56 -3.52
C ALA A 72 4.85 13.39 -3.13
N GLU A 73 6.06 13.69 -2.67
CA GLU A 73 7.01 12.68 -2.18
C GLU A 73 6.45 11.92 -0.97
N THR A 74 5.86 12.63 0.00
CA THR A 74 5.24 12.03 1.19
C THR A 74 4.04 11.16 0.82
N LEU A 75 3.18 11.66 -0.07
CA LEU A 75 2.02 10.91 -0.57
C LEU A 75 2.47 9.62 -1.26
N CYS A 76 3.38 9.71 -2.23
CA CYS A 76 3.91 8.56 -2.96
C CYS A 76 4.61 7.56 -2.03
N LEU A 77 5.47 8.02 -1.13
CA LEU A 77 6.19 7.13 -0.20
C LEU A 77 5.21 6.37 0.71
N THR A 78 4.16 7.04 1.18
CA THR A 78 3.10 6.42 1.98
C THR A 78 2.41 5.30 1.21
N GLN A 79 2.05 5.55 -0.05
CA GLN A 79 1.39 4.55 -0.89
C GLN A 79 2.31 3.36 -1.21
N VAL A 80 3.58 3.61 -1.51
CA VAL A 80 4.57 2.57 -1.80
C VAL A 80 4.72 1.64 -0.61
N VAL A 81 4.92 2.18 0.60
CA VAL A 81 5.10 1.37 1.82
C VAL A 81 3.87 0.49 2.09
N GLN A 82 2.67 1.05 1.90
CA GLN A 82 1.42 0.32 2.07
C GLN A 82 1.09 -0.66 0.93
N SER A 83 1.87 -0.66 -0.15
CA SER A 83 1.70 -1.56 -1.30
C SER A 83 2.73 -2.68 -1.38
N ILE A 84 3.80 -2.61 -0.58
CA ILE A 84 4.88 -3.61 -0.57
C ILE A 84 4.48 -4.90 0.16
N LEU A 85 3.66 -4.80 1.22
CA LEU A 85 3.11 -5.94 1.95
C LEU A 85 1.59 -5.80 2.05
N LEU A 86 0.89 -6.91 2.34
CA LEU A 86 -0.48 -6.83 2.80
C LEU A 86 -0.49 -6.51 4.30
N TRP A 87 -1.02 -5.33 4.60
CA TRP A 87 -1.17 -4.84 5.96
C TRP A 87 -2.60 -5.13 6.45
N SER A 88 -2.77 -5.31 7.76
CA SER A 88 -4.10 -5.43 8.34
C SER A 88 -4.85 -4.10 8.27
N ASP A 89 -6.18 -4.14 8.35
CA ASP A 89 -7.03 -2.93 8.38
C ASP A 89 -6.77 -2.03 9.61
N HIS A 90 -6.03 -2.53 10.60
CA HIS A 90 -5.62 -1.78 11.79
C HIS A 90 -4.23 -1.16 11.66
N ALA A 91 -3.47 -1.56 10.65
CA ALA A 91 -2.13 -1.04 10.44
C ALA A 91 -2.18 0.47 10.18
N PHE A 92 -1.28 1.19 10.83
CA PHE A 92 -1.08 2.64 10.68
C PHE A 92 -2.24 3.56 11.08
N LEU A 93 -3.34 3.04 11.64
CA LEU A 93 -4.43 3.86 12.15
C LEU A 93 -3.98 4.82 13.26
N SER A 94 -3.11 4.35 14.16
CA SER A 94 -2.59 5.15 15.28
C SER A 94 -1.29 5.87 14.95
N GLN A 95 -0.50 5.35 14.01
CA GLN A 95 0.82 5.88 13.72
C GLN A 95 1.23 5.64 12.27
N SER A 96 1.59 6.71 11.57
CA SER A 96 2.08 6.66 10.19
C SER A 96 3.29 5.72 10.03
N PRO A 97 3.44 5.04 8.89
CA PRO A 97 4.68 4.32 8.55
C PRO A 97 5.86 5.27 8.31
N LEU A 98 5.61 6.57 8.15
CA LEU A 98 6.62 7.59 7.89
C LEU A 98 6.88 8.43 9.15
N ALA A 99 8.13 8.84 9.31
CA ALA A 99 8.53 9.88 10.24
C ALA A 99 8.84 11.17 9.48
N ILE A 100 8.58 12.31 10.10
CA ILE A 100 8.96 13.62 9.55
C ILE A 100 10.26 14.06 10.24
N LEU A 101 11.31 14.24 9.45
CA LEU A 101 12.60 14.74 9.93
C LEU A 101 12.56 16.27 10.16
N PRO A 102 13.53 16.82 10.91
CA PRO A 102 13.76 18.25 10.91
C PRO A 102 13.87 18.79 9.48
N GLY A 103 13.10 19.83 9.16
CA GLY A 103 12.99 20.37 7.80
C GLY A 103 11.83 19.80 6.96
N GLY A 104 10.98 18.95 7.52
CA GLY A 104 9.71 18.54 6.89
C GLY A 104 9.80 17.36 5.93
N ARG A 105 11.00 16.79 5.72
CA ARG A 105 11.19 15.62 4.85
C ARG A 105 10.60 14.36 5.51
N ALA A 106 9.69 13.70 4.80
CA ALA A 106 9.17 12.40 5.21
C ALA A 106 10.17 11.28 4.88
N VAL A 107 10.39 10.36 5.82
CA VAL A 107 11.23 9.18 5.64
C VAL A 107 10.54 7.94 6.20
N LEU A 108 10.85 6.77 5.65
CA LEU A 108 10.36 5.50 6.17
C LEU A 108 10.89 5.28 7.60
N ARG A 109 9.99 4.94 8.52
CA ARG A 109 10.39 4.54 9.88
C ARG A 109 11.27 3.29 9.84
N PRO A 110 12.44 3.28 10.50
CA PRO A 110 13.38 2.16 10.43
C PRO A 110 12.77 0.80 10.75
N GLU A 111 11.91 0.72 11.74
CA GLU A 111 11.20 -0.48 12.16
C GLU A 111 10.26 -1.03 11.06
N ILE A 112 9.63 -0.16 10.27
CA ILE A 112 8.79 -0.57 9.14
C ILE A 112 9.66 -1.04 7.98
N GLY A 113 10.77 -0.33 7.70
CA GLY A 113 11.75 -0.76 6.70
C GLY A 113 12.39 -2.10 7.02
N ASN A 114 12.68 -2.35 8.31
CA ASN A 114 13.20 -3.64 8.78
C ASN A 114 12.15 -4.74 8.67
N LEU A 115 10.89 -4.45 9.00
CA LEU A 115 9.78 -5.40 8.84
C LEU A 115 9.62 -5.81 7.37
N ILE A 116 9.59 -4.84 6.46
CA ILE A 116 9.56 -5.11 5.02
C ILE A 116 10.74 -6.00 4.62
N ARG A 117 11.97 -5.63 4.99
CA ARG A 117 13.15 -6.43 4.62
C ARG A 117 13.09 -7.85 5.16
N ALA A 118 12.67 -8.03 6.42
CA ALA A 118 12.54 -9.34 7.04
C ALA A 118 11.46 -10.21 6.36
N SER A 119 10.36 -9.61 5.92
CA SER A 119 9.29 -10.31 5.19
C SER A 119 9.69 -10.78 3.79
N TYR A 120 10.72 -10.18 3.19
CA TYR A 120 11.25 -10.55 1.88
C TYR A 120 12.41 -11.56 1.94
N ASP A 121 12.70 -12.12 3.11
CA ASP A 121 13.70 -13.18 3.23
C ASP A 121 13.30 -14.38 2.34
N PRO A 122 14.19 -14.86 1.45
CA PRO A 122 13.86 -15.89 0.45
C PRO A 122 13.51 -17.27 1.07
N THR A 123 13.77 -17.46 2.36
CA THR A 123 13.39 -18.68 3.09
C THR A 123 11.97 -18.62 3.65
N LEU A 124 11.31 -17.45 3.61
CA LEU A 124 9.90 -17.31 3.95
C LEU A 124 9.02 -17.63 2.73
N PRO A 125 7.83 -18.23 2.95
CA PRO A 125 6.86 -18.39 1.88
C PRO A 125 6.27 -17.03 1.48
N GLU A 126 5.82 -16.90 0.23
CA GLU A 126 5.15 -15.69 -0.28
C GLU A 126 3.84 -15.37 0.45
N LEU A 127 3.16 -16.40 0.96
CA LEU A 127 1.94 -16.31 1.74
C LEU A 127 1.98 -17.32 2.88
N ALA A 128 1.53 -16.91 4.06
CA ALA A 128 1.26 -17.80 5.18
C ALA A 128 0.07 -17.29 5.99
N GLU A 129 -0.83 -18.20 6.38
CA GLU A 129 -1.99 -17.90 7.21
C GLU A 129 -1.78 -18.34 8.67
N ASP A 130 -0.69 -19.06 8.95
CA ASP A 130 -0.40 -19.55 10.28
C ASP A 130 0.33 -18.51 11.15
N LYS A 131 -0.01 -18.46 12.44
CA LYS A 131 0.56 -17.49 13.38
C LYS A 131 2.08 -17.65 13.58
N SER A 132 2.66 -18.81 13.27
CA SER A 132 4.11 -19.02 13.43
C SER A 132 4.91 -18.21 12.42
N HIS A 133 4.31 -17.80 11.29
CA HIS A 133 4.95 -16.91 10.33
C HIS A 133 5.39 -15.58 10.98
N ALA A 134 4.56 -15.00 11.85
CA ALA A 134 4.91 -13.79 12.59
C ALA A 134 6.14 -13.98 13.50
N LEU A 135 6.28 -15.16 14.12
CA LEU A 135 7.46 -15.50 14.93
C LEU A 135 8.72 -15.59 14.06
N ARG A 136 8.62 -16.18 12.86
CA ARG A 136 9.74 -16.26 11.91
C ARG A 136 10.21 -14.88 11.46
N VAL A 137 9.29 -13.96 11.20
CA VAL A 137 9.61 -12.56 10.87
C VAL A 137 10.24 -11.85 12.07
N SER A 138 9.70 -12.02 13.27
CA SER A 138 10.23 -11.45 14.51
C SER A 138 11.67 -11.89 14.81
N SER A 139 11.99 -13.17 14.61
CA SER A 139 13.37 -13.66 14.78
C SER A 139 14.36 -12.99 13.82
N ARG A 140 13.95 -12.71 12.57
CA ARG A 140 14.79 -12.01 11.58
C ARG A 140 14.99 -10.55 11.95
N LEU A 141 13.93 -9.87 12.38
CA LEU A 141 14.03 -8.50 12.90
C LEU A 141 15.08 -8.38 14.01
N SER A 142 15.07 -9.34 14.95
CA SER A 142 16.01 -9.37 16.07
C SER A 142 17.47 -9.56 15.64
N GLN A 143 17.72 -10.28 14.54
CA GLN A 143 19.07 -10.43 13.99
C GLN A 143 19.56 -9.16 13.28
N MET A 144 18.65 -8.42 12.66
CA MET A 144 18.96 -7.18 11.96
C MET A 144 19.31 -6.01 12.89
N SER A 145 18.79 -6.03 14.13
CA SER A 145 19.07 -5.02 15.15
C SER A 145 20.42 -5.20 15.87
N VAL A 146 21.18 -6.25 15.52
CA VAL A 146 22.49 -6.58 16.14
C VAL A 146 23.67 -6.04 15.29
N GLN A 147 23.40 -5.21 14.27
CA GLN A 147 24.39 -4.51 13.45
C GLN A 147 24.32 -3.01 13.68
#